data_AF-A0A1X3G713-F1
#
_entry.id   AF-A0A1X3G713-F1
#
_cell.length_a   1.000
_cell.length_b   1.000
_cell.length_c   1.000
_cell.angle_alpha   90.00
_cell.angle_beta   90.00
_cell.angle_gamma   90.00
#
_symmetry.space_group_name_H-M   'P 1'
#
loop_
_entity.id
_entity.type
_entity.pdbx_description
1 polymer ?
#
loop_
_entity_poly.entity_id
_entity_poly.type
_entity_poly.pdbx_seq_one_letter_code
_entity_poly.pdbx_strand_id
1 'polypeptide(L)'
;MHPENKALLANRFRDNPASIAAYLTEKFEQNDIAEAKEALSFVMQAQNVQILARDAGMRRDALYRTFGGRIDPQLSRVLRLFSAINVKACVVPVSGSISPDGAAARLSEAFACEDPADAIRGLSSVVRAQNVTALALELKILRTTIYKTFNGKVDPQLSRVFNIFTTLQVRFVMEVMQPKARAPRPKLGRPRKKSHAFHD
;
A
#
# COMPACT_ATOMS: atom_id res chain seq x y z
N MET A 1 2.37 19.95 11.93
CA MET A 1 1.38 19.17 12.71
C MET A 1 1.85 19.07 14.15
N HIS A 2 1.00 19.37 15.15
CA HIS A 2 1.37 19.37 16.57
C HIS A 2 1.69 17.94 17.10
N PRO A 3 2.65 17.79 18.05
CA PRO A 3 3.06 16.49 18.60
C PRO A 3 1.91 15.68 19.25
N GLU A 4 0.94 16.36 19.84
CA GLU A 4 -0.19 15.74 20.55
C GLU A 4 -1.12 14.96 19.61
N ASN A 5 -1.35 15.45 18.40
CA ASN A 5 -2.15 14.77 17.38
C ASN A 5 -1.50 13.44 16.96
N LYS A 6 -0.17 13.37 16.96
CA LYS A 6 0.57 12.16 16.57
C LYS A 6 0.43 11.05 17.61
N ALA A 7 0.45 11.37 18.91
CA ALA A 7 0.30 10.39 19.98
C ALA A 7 -1.13 9.80 20.01
N LEU A 8 -2.14 10.64 19.80
CA LEU A 8 -3.53 10.22 19.68
C LEU A 8 -3.74 9.26 18.51
N LEU A 9 -3.21 9.60 17.32
CA LEU A 9 -3.29 8.73 16.14
C LEU A 9 -2.54 7.40 16.34
N ALA A 10 -1.39 7.42 17.01
CA ALA A 10 -0.63 6.21 17.30
C ALA A 10 -1.43 5.21 18.16
N ASN A 11 -2.16 5.71 19.17
CA ASN A 11 -3.03 4.86 19.99
C ASN A 11 -4.25 4.36 19.22
N ARG A 12 -4.83 5.20 18.34
CA ARG A 12 -6.00 4.85 17.53
C ARG A 12 -5.73 3.67 16.58
N PHE A 13 -4.53 3.58 16.01
CA PHE A 13 -4.21 2.61 14.96
C PHE A 13 -3.51 1.34 15.45
N ARG A 14 -2.94 1.33 16.66
CA ARG A 14 -2.23 0.15 17.17
C ARG A 14 -3.16 -1.06 17.27
N ASP A 15 -2.82 -2.14 16.56
CA ASP A 15 -3.58 -3.39 16.52
C ASP A 15 -5.08 -3.21 16.16
N ASN A 16 -5.41 -2.13 15.44
CA ASN A 16 -6.78 -1.77 15.08
C ASN A 16 -6.96 -1.63 13.56
N PRO A 17 -7.04 -2.75 12.82
CA PRO A 17 -7.19 -2.74 11.36
C PRO A 17 -8.46 -2.02 10.89
N ALA A 18 -9.55 -2.05 11.66
CA ALA A 18 -10.78 -1.33 11.32
C ALA A 18 -10.57 0.20 11.30
N SER A 19 -9.91 0.74 12.33
CA SER A 19 -9.58 2.18 12.36
C SER A 19 -8.59 2.58 11.27
N ILE A 20 -7.63 1.70 10.97
CA ILE A 20 -6.67 1.95 9.89
C ILE A 20 -7.39 1.94 8.53
N ALA A 21 -8.26 0.96 8.27
CA ALA A 21 -9.00 0.85 7.01
C ALA A 21 -9.88 2.08 6.77
N ALA A 22 -10.64 2.52 7.78
CA ALA A 22 -11.44 3.75 7.68
C ALA A 22 -10.57 4.98 7.38
N TYR A 23 -9.46 5.15 8.11
CA TYR A 23 -8.56 6.28 7.93
C TYR A 23 -7.87 6.31 6.55
N LEU A 24 -7.36 5.16 6.10
CA LEU A 24 -6.73 5.07 4.78
C LEU A 24 -7.76 5.24 3.65
N THR A 25 -8.99 4.78 3.83
CA THR A 25 -10.07 5.00 2.86
C THR A 25 -10.35 6.49 2.67
N GLU A 26 -10.40 7.25 3.77
CA GLU A 26 -10.54 8.71 3.75
C GLU A 26 -9.34 9.36 3.05
N LYS A 27 -8.12 9.04 3.46
CA LYS A 27 -6.89 9.67 2.90
C LYS A 27 -6.54 9.28 1.47
N PHE A 28 -7.19 8.25 0.93
CA PHE A 28 -7.01 7.82 -0.46
C PHE A 28 -8.15 8.30 -1.36
N GLU A 29 -9.15 9.02 -0.81
CA GLU A 29 -10.37 9.39 -1.53
C GLU A 29 -10.08 10.20 -2.80
N GLN A 30 -9.12 11.13 -2.72
CA GLN A 30 -8.79 12.05 -3.81
C GLN A 30 -7.66 11.55 -4.72
N ASN A 31 -7.17 10.32 -4.52
CA ASN A 31 -5.97 9.80 -5.20
C ASN A 31 -4.76 10.75 -5.11
N ASP A 32 -4.61 11.47 -3.98
CA ASP A 32 -3.49 12.40 -3.76
C ASP A 32 -2.29 11.66 -3.16
N ILE A 33 -1.14 11.72 -3.83
CA ILE A 33 0.07 11.02 -3.38
C ILE A 33 0.69 11.63 -2.11
N ALA A 34 0.57 12.95 -1.90
CA ALA A 34 1.08 13.59 -0.69
C ALA A 34 0.27 13.16 0.53
N GLU A 35 -1.06 13.18 0.43
CA GLU A 35 -1.95 12.70 1.50
C GLU A 35 -1.75 11.21 1.77
N ALA A 36 -1.67 10.38 0.73
CA ALA A 36 -1.44 8.95 0.89
C ALA A 36 -0.09 8.66 1.56
N LYS A 37 0.99 9.35 1.16
CA LYS A 37 2.32 9.17 1.78
C LYS A 37 2.32 9.54 3.25
N GLU A 38 1.65 10.64 3.61
CA GLU A 38 1.51 11.06 5.00
C GLU A 38 0.72 10.03 5.81
N ALA A 39 -0.42 9.58 5.30
CA ALA A 39 -1.26 8.58 5.94
C ALA A 39 -0.54 7.24 6.15
N LEU A 40 0.15 6.75 5.12
CA LEU A 40 0.97 5.52 5.19
C LEU A 40 2.08 5.65 6.25
N SER A 41 2.70 6.82 6.36
CA SER A 41 3.73 7.11 7.36
C SER A 41 3.18 7.06 8.77
N PHE A 42 1.99 7.64 9.02
CA PHE A 42 1.36 7.58 10.34
C PHE A 42 0.94 6.18 10.73
N VAL A 43 0.30 5.45 9.81
CA VAL A 43 -0.10 4.06 10.05
C VAL A 43 1.12 3.21 10.38
N MET A 44 2.19 3.30 9.60
CA MET A 44 3.45 2.60 9.88
C MET A 44 3.98 2.91 11.28
N GLN A 45 4.08 4.20 11.63
CA GLN A 45 4.66 4.65 12.90
C GLN A 45 3.83 4.23 14.13
N ALA A 46 2.53 4.00 13.95
CA ALA A 46 1.65 3.50 15.01
C ALA A 46 1.84 2.01 15.34
N GLN A 47 2.44 1.24 14.43
CA GLN A 47 2.62 -0.21 14.58
C GLN A 47 3.94 -0.58 15.28
N ASN A 48 4.03 -1.82 15.74
CA ASN A 48 5.32 -2.43 16.08
C ASN A 48 6.12 -2.68 14.79
N VAL A 49 7.01 -1.75 14.43
CA VAL A 49 7.76 -1.76 13.18
C VAL A 49 8.61 -3.03 13.00
N GLN A 50 9.05 -3.69 14.07
CA GLN A 50 9.80 -4.94 13.95
C GLN A 50 8.90 -6.10 13.47
N ILE A 51 7.68 -6.20 14.01
CA ILE A 51 6.70 -7.20 13.58
C ILE A 51 6.24 -6.85 12.16
N LEU A 52 5.88 -5.59 11.93
CA LEU A 52 5.43 -5.10 10.62
C LEU A 52 6.45 -5.39 9.51
N ALA A 53 7.74 -5.16 9.76
CA ALA A 53 8.80 -5.44 8.80
C ALA A 53 8.89 -6.94 8.46
N ARG A 54 8.81 -7.81 9.47
CA ARG A 54 8.79 -9.26 9.27
C ARG A 54 7.59 -9.68 8.41
N ASP A 55 6.41 -9.23 8.79
CA ASP A 55 5.15 -9.66 8.18
C ASP A 55 5.03 -9.12 6.73
N ALA A 56 5.54 -7.91 6.47
CA ALA A 56 5.59 -7.33 5.13
C ALA A 56 6.75 -7.87 4.26
N GLY A 57 7.60 -8.75 4.79
CA GLY A 57 8.77 -9.29 4.11
C GLY A 57 9.80 -8.22 3.74
N MET A 58 9.95 -7.19 4.57
CA MET A 58 10.84 -6.05 4.36
C MET A 58 11.82 -5.88 5.52
N ARG A 59 13.00 -5.31 5.26
CA ARG A 59 13.91 -4.88 6.34
C ARG A 59 13.37 -3.59 6.99
N ARG A 60 13.60 -3.40 8.30
CA ARG A 60 13.10 -2.22 9.04
C ARG A 60 13.57 -0.89 8.42
N ASP A 61 14.83 -0.82 8.02
CA ASP A 61 15.42 0.35 7.34
C ASP A 61 14.75 0.62 5.99
N ALA A 62 14.45 -0.43 5.22
CA ALA A 62 13.71 -0.31 3.97
C ALA A 62 12.29 0.19 4.21
N LEU A 63 11.65 -0.22 5.31
CA LEU A 63 10.30 0.21 5.68
C LEU A 63 10.25 1.70 6.01
N TYR A 64 11.17 2.20 6.86
CA TYR A 64 11.30 3.64 7.14
C TYR A 64 11.66 4.46 5.90
N ARG A 65 12.56 3.95 5.05
CA ARG A 65 12.92 4.65 3.81
C ARG A 65 11.73 4.77 2.86
N THR A 66 10.90 3.73 2.79
CA THR A 66 9.75 3.67 1.88
C THR A 66 8.57 4.47 2.40
N PHE A 67 8.16 4.23 3.64
CA PHE A 67 6.94 4.78 4.22
C PHE A 67 7.20 5.93 5.18
N GLY A 68 8.43 6.45 5.29
CA GLY A 68 8.74 7.64 6.09
C GLY A 68 8.23 8.97 5.48
N GLY A 69 7.36 8.93 4.47
CA GLY A 69 6.77 10.11 3.82
C GLY A 69 7.64 10.83 2.79
N ARG A 70 8.87 10.36 2.55
CA ARG A 70 9.83 11.07 1.66
C ARG A 70 9.75 10.65 0.20
N ILE A 71 9.69 9.34 -0.07
CA ILE A 71 9.68 8.82 -1.43
C ILE A 71 8.28 8.40 -1.87
N ASP A 72 8.06 8.31 -3.19
CA ASP A 72 6.88 7.68 -3.75
C ASP A 72 7.05 6.14 -3.71
N PRO A 73 6.25 5.42 -2.91
CA PRO A 73 6.40 3.99 -2.77
C PRO A 73 5.93 3.25 -4.03
N GLN A 74 6.58 2.13 -4.31
CA GLN A 74 6.10 1.18 -5.31
C GLN A 74 4.79 0.53 -4.85
N LEU A 75 3.89 0.26 -5.79
CA LEU A 75 2.58 -0.36 -5.53
C LEU A 75 2.75 -1.67 -4.75
N SER A 76 3.68 -2.52 -5.16
CA SER A 76 3.87 -3.81 -4.47
C SER A 76 4.23 -3.68 -2.99
N ARG A 77 4.99 -2.65 -2.63
CA ARG A 77 5.36 -2.38 -1.24
C ARG A 77 4.14 -1.92 -0.44
N VAL A 78 3.32 -1.05 -1.04
CA VAL A 78 2.09 -0.56 -0.41
C VAL A 78 1.14 -1.72 -0.13
N LEU A 79 0.93 -2.63 -1.09
CA LEU A 79 0.08 -3.81 -0.91
C LEU A 79 0.62 -4.76 0.16
N ARG A 80 1.95 -4.99 0.21
CA ARG A 80 2.59 -5.76 1.30
C ARG A 80 2.41 -5.10 2.67
N LEU A 81 2.48 -3.77 2.74
CA LEU A 81 2.22 -3.05 3.97
C LEU A 81 0.78 -3.29 4.43
N PHE A 82 -0.20 -3.15 3.54
CA PHE A 82 -1.62 -3.40 3.82
C PHE A 82 -1.86 -4.82 4.36
N SER A 83 -1.34 -5.83 3.67
CA SER A 83 -1.42 -7.22 4.13
C SER A 83 -0.84 -7.40 5.54
N ALA A 84 0.33 -6.80 5.82
CA ALA A 84 0.99 -6.90 7.13
C ALA A 84 0.22 -6.22 8.29
N ILE A 85 -0.69 -5.29 7.98
CA ILE A 85 -1.60 -4.65 8.95
C ILE A 85 -3.03 -5.22 8.91
N ASN A 86 -3.24 -6.37 8.24
CA ASN A 86 -4.54 -7.02 8.06
C ASN A 86 -5.60 -6.11 7.39
N VAL A 87 -5.17 -5.36 6.38
CA VAL A 87 -6.04 -4.55 5.53
C VAL A 87 -5.83 -4.99 4.08
N LYS A 88 -6.89 -4.96 3.28
CA LYS A 88 -6.80 -5.15 1.83
C LYS A 88 -7.34 -3.92 1.10
N ALA A 89 -6.82 -3.69 -0.09
CA ALA A 89 -7.29 -2.63 -0.96
C ALA A 89 -8.34 -3.18 -1.93
N CYS A 90 -9.47 -2.50 -2.00
CA CYS A 90 -10.51 -2.72 -3.00
C CYS A 90 -10.62 -1.46 -3.86
N VAL A 91 -10.97 -1.62 -5.13
CA VAL A 91 -11.17 -0.50 -6.04
C VAL A 91 -12.65 -0.28 -6.26
N VAL A 92 -13.12 0.95 -6.15
CA VAL A 92 -14.53 1.32 -6.37
C VAL A 92 -14.60 2.55 -7.27
N PRO A 93 -15.72 2.78 -7.97
CA PRO A 93 -15.96 4.06 -8.61
C PRO A 93 -15.91 5.19 -7.58
N VAL A 94 -15.47 6.37 -8.01
CA VAL A 94 -15.66 7.60 -7.24
C VAL A 94 -17.17 7.84 -7.09
N SER A 95 -17.62 8.31 -5.93
CA SER A 95 -19.05 8.46 -5.65
C SER A 95 -19.74 9.30 -6.72
N GLY A 96 -20.81 8.77 -7.32
CA GLY A 96 -21.56 9.45 -8.38
C GLY A 96 -20.94 9.37 -9.78
N SER A 97 -19.84 8.62 -9.96
CA SER A 97 -19.28 8.32 -11.29
C SER A 97 -19.63 6.91 -11.78
N ILE A 98 -19.59 6.75 -13.11
CA ILE A 98 -19.56 5.44 -13.76
C ILE A 98 -18.13 5.22 -14.23
N SER A 99 -17.45 4.23 -13.65
CA SER A 99 -16.12 3.83 -14.12
C SER A 99 -16.24 3.18 -15.51
N PRO A 100 -15.40 3.56 -16.49
CA PRO A 100 -15.49 3.04 -17.85
C PRO A 100 -15.27 1.52 -17.89
N ASP A 101 -16.00 0.83 -18.75
CA ASP A 101 -15.82 -0.59 -19.11
C ASP A 101 -15.72 -1.57 -17.93
N GLY A 102 -16.41 -1.27 -16.82
CA GLY A 102 -16.33 -2.09 -15.60
C GLY A 102 -14.93 -2.12 -14.98
N ALA A 103 -14.08 -1.12 -15.25
CA ALA A 103 -12.70 -1.05 -14.78
C ALA A 103 -12.60 -1.16 -13.26
N ALA A 104 -13.52 -0.53 -12.52
CA ALA A 104 -13.58 -0.67 -11.06
C ALA A 104 -13.67 -2.13 -10.64
N ALA A 105 -14.66 -2.91 -11.12
CA ALA A 105 -14.85 -4.30 -10.73
C ALA A 105 -13.64 -5.19 -11.08
N ARG A 106 -13.09 -5.02 -12.29
CA ARG A 106 -11.89 -5.74 -12.74
C ARG A 106 -10.67 -5.43 -11.89
N LEU A 107 -10.52 -4.17 -11.48
CA LEU A 107 -9.46 -3.77 -10.57
C LEU A 107 -9.75 -4.32 -9.15
N SER A 108 -10.98 -4.30 -8.64
CA SER A 108 -11.30 -4.90 -7.34
C SER A 108 -10.92 -6.37 -7.32
N GLU A 109 -11.22 -7.13 -8.37
CA GLU A 109 -10.86 -8.53 -8.52
C GLU A 109 -9.34 -8.72 -8.54
N ALA A 110 -8.62 -7.93 -9.36
CA ALA A 110 -7.17 -8.01 -9.44
C ALA A 110 -6.46 -7.69 -8.11
N PHE A 111 -7.02 -6.78 -7.32
CA PHE A 111 -6.48 -6.39 -6.01
C PHE A 111 -6.97 -7.27 -4.86
N ALA A 112 -7.96 -8.14 -5.09
CA ALA A 112 -8.43 -9.11 -4.10
C ALA A 112 -7.39 -10.22 -3.84
N CYS A 113 -6.56 -10.52 -4.84
CA CYS A 113 -5.42 -11.42 -4.68
C CYS A 113 -4.38 -10.80 -3.73
N GLU A 114 -3.97 -11.54 -2.69
CA GLU A 114 -2.92 -11.09 -1.75
C GLU A 114 -1.53 -10.95 -2.40
N ASP A 115 -1.37 -11.35 -3.67
CA ASP A 115 -0.12 -11.21 -4.44
C ASP A 115 -0.07 -9.89 -5.22
N PRO A 116 0.90 -9.00 -4.93
CA PRO A 116 1.13 -7.79 -5.72
C PRO A 116 1.32 -8.02 -7.23
N ALA A 117 1.84 -9.18 -7.64
CA ALA A 117 2.02 -9.49 -9.07
C ALA A 117 0.67 -9.58 -9.79
N ASP A 118 -0.37 -10.11 -9.13
CA ASP A 118 -1.73 -10.15 -9.69
C ASP A 118 -2.31 -8.75 -9.85
N ALA A 119 -2.18 -7.91 -8.83
CA ALA A 119 -2.63 -6.52 -8.90
C ALA A 119 -1.95 -5.75 -10.05
N ILE A 120 -0.63 -5.93 -10.24
CA ILE A 120 0.13 -5.29 -11.32
C ILE A 120 -0.33 -5.80 -12.70
N ARG A 121 -0.57 -7.11 -12.85
CA ARG A 121 -1.08 -7.71 -14.09
C ARG A 121 -2.49 -7.23 -14.41
N GLY A 122 -3.38 -7.22 -13.43
CA GLY A 122 -4.76 -6.75 -13.59
C GLY A 122 -4.84 -5.26 -13.92
N LEU A 123 -4.04 -4.42 -13.25
CA LEU A 123 -3.92 -3.00 -13.58
C LEU A 123 -3.46 -2.80 -15.03
N SER A 124 -2.46 -3.56 -15.48
CA SER A 124 -2.00 -3.54 -16.87
C SER A 124 -3.09 -3.96 -17.87
N SER A 125 -3.86 -5.01 -17.55
CA SER A 125 -5.00 -5.45 -18.35
C SER A 125 -6.07 -4.35 -18.47
N VAL A 126 -6.38 -3.66 -17.38
CA VAL A 126 -7.33 -2.54 -17.37
C VAL A 126 -6.83 -1.38 -18.22
N VAL A 127 -5.59 -0.92 -18.01
CA VAL A 127 -5.01 0.19 -18.79
C VAL A 127 -4.98 -0.12 -20.29
N ARG A 128 -4.69 -1.36 -20.69
CA ARG A 128 -4.65 -1.76 -22.11
C ARG A 128 -6.02 -1.87 -22.76
N ALA A 129 -7.08 -2.09 -21.98
CA ALA A 129 -8.44 -2.11 -22.49
C ALA A 129 -8.98 -0.70 -22.80
N GLN A 130 -8.31 0.34 -22.31
CA GLN A 130 -8.71 1.73 -22.48
C GLN A 130 -8.08 2.36 -23.73
N ASN A 131 -8.61 3.51 -24.14
CA ASN A 131 -7.96 4.32 -25.17
C ASN A 131 -6.70 4.99 -24.61
N VAL A 132 -5.55 4.31 -24.72
CA VAL A 132 -4.25 4.76 -24.19
C VAL A 132 -3.82 6.11 -24.76
N THR A 133 -4.22 6.45 -25.98
CA THR A 133 -3.92 7.77 -26.56
C THR A 133 -4.68 8.87 -25.83
N ALA A 134 -5.98 8.66 -25.54
CA ALA A 134 -6.77 9.59 -24.74
C ALA A 134 -6.22 9.72 -23.30
N LEU A 135 -5.89 8.59 -22.65
CA LEU A 135 -5.26 8.59 -21.32
C LEU A 135 -3.97 9.42 -21.29
N ALA A 136 -3.11 9.25 -22.29
CA ALA A 136 -1.84 9.97 -22.38
C ALA A 136 -2.02 11.49 -22.52
N LEU A 137 -3.00 11.90 -23.33
CA LEU A 137 -3.34 13.32 -23.53
C LEU A 137 -3.86 13.95 -22.24
N GLU A 138 -4.79 13.29 -21.56
CA GLU A 138 -5.38 13.77 -20.31
C GLU A 138 -4.32 13.90 -19.20
N LEU A 139 -3.47 12.89 -19.06
CA LEU A 139 -2.40 12.86 -18.06
C LEU A 139 -1.19 13.74 -18.44
N LYS A 140 -1.17 14.31 -19.66
CA LYS A 140 -0.07 15.11 -20.21
C LYS A 140 1.28 14.37 -20.14
N ILE A 141 1.28 13.08 -20.48
CA ILE A 141 2.48 12.25 -20.54
C ILE A 141 2.58 11.54 -21.89
N LEU A 142 3.78 11.08 -22.25
CA LEU A 142 3.95 10.30 -23.47
C LEU A 142 3.23 8.95 -23.36
N ARG A 143 2.53 8.55 -24.43
CA ARG A 143 1.91 7.22 -24.56
C ARG A 143 2.88 6.08 -24.29
N THR A 144 4.15 6.25 -24.70
CA THR A 144 5.23 5.29 -24.44
C THR A 144 5.53 5.11 -22.95
N THR A 145 5.34 6.15 -22.14
CA THR A 145 5.47 6.08 -20.67
C THR A 145 4.40 5.17 -20.08
N ILE A 146 3.15 5.27 -20.56
CA ILE A 146 2.06 4.39 -20.12
C ILE A 146 2.39 2.94 -20.46
N TYR A 147 2.79 2.66 -21.72
CA TYR A 147 3.14 1.29 -22.11
C TYR A 147 4.32 0.71 -21.33
N LYS A 148 5.36 1.51 -21.06
CA LYS A 148 6.51 1.05 -20.27
C LYS A 148 6.14 0.80 -18.81
N THR A 149 5.32 1.66 -18.22
CA THR A 149 4.96 1.59 -16.79
C THR A 149 3.92 0.52 -16.51
N PHE A 150 2.89 0.40 -17.36
CA PHE A 150 1.77 -0.51 -17.17
C PHE A 150 1.84 -1.69 -18.14
N ASN A 151 3.02 -2.32 -18.25
CA ASN A 151 3.20 -3.52 -19.08
C ASN A 151 2.88 -4.84 -18.36
N GLY A 152 2.59 -4.81 -17.06
CA GLY A 152 2.29 -5.97 -16.21
C GLY A 152 3.53 -6.64 -15.61
N LYS A 153 4.74 -6.13 -15.88
CA LYS A 153 6.03 -6.61 -15.34
C LYS A 153 6.72 -5.55 -14.49
N VAL A 154 6.56 -4.27 -14.85
CA VAL A 154 7.08 -3.14 -14.08
C VAL A 154 6.16 -2.89 -12.89
N ASP A 155 6.75 -2.76 -11.71
CA ASP A 155 6.05 -2.33 -10.49
C ASP A 155 5.93 -0.80 -10.48
N PRO A 156 4.73 -0.25 -10.73
CA PRO A 156 4.55 1.18 -10.84
C PRO A 156 4.67 1.86 -9.49
N GLN A 157 5.09 3.12 -9.49
CA GLN A 157 4.97 3.99 -8.32
C GLN A 157 3.50 4.30 -8.02
N LEU A 158 3.16 4.53 -6.75
CA LEU A 158 1.78 4.77 -6.33
C LEU A 158 1.20 6.03 -7.01
N SER A 159 1.98 7.09 -7.21
CA SER A 159 1.50 8.27 -7.96
C SER A 159 1.06 7.93 -9.39
N ARG A 160 1.75 7.01 -10.06
CA ARG A 160 1.40 6.59 -11.42
C ARG A 160 0.08 5.81 -11.43
N VAL A 161 -0.14 4.97 -10.42
CA VAL A 161 -1.41 4.27 -10.22
C VAL A 161 -2.53 5.27 -9.98
N PHE A 162 -2.31 6.25 -9.10
CA PHE A 162 -3.28 7.31 -8.80
C PHE A 162 -3.65 8.16 -10.02
N ASN A 163 -2.68 8.51 -10.87
CA ASN A 163 -2.97 9.21 -12.12
C ASN A 163 -3.93 8.41 -13.00
N ILE A 164 -3.70 7.10 -13.16
CA ILE A 164 -4.62 6.23 -13.90
C ILE A 164 -5.99 6.16 -13.21
N PHE A 165 -6.02 6.05 -11.89
CA PHE A 165 -7.27 5.96 -11.12
C PHE A 165 -8.13 7.21 -11.29
N THR A 166 -7.53 8.40 -11.28
CA THR A 166 -8.21 9.66 -11.55
C THR A 166 -8.89 9.65 -12.92
N THR A 167 -8.19 9.26 -13.98
CA THR A 167 -8.78 9.19 -15.32
C THR A 167 -9.86 8.10 -15.44
N LEU A 168 -9.71 6.98 -14.74
CA LEU A 168 -10.73 5.92 -14.70
C LEU A 168 -11.88 6.22 -13.73
N GLN A 169 -11.83 7.36 -13.04
CA GLN A 169 -12.80 7.76 -12.01
C GLN A 169 -13.02 6.67 -10.96
N VAL A 170 -11.94 6.04 -10.52
CA VAL A 170 -11.91 5.05 -9.45
C VAL A 170 -11.03 5.50 -8.31
N ARG A 171 -11.20 4.88 -7.15
CA ARG A 171 -10.38 5.10 -5.96
C ARG A 171 -10.22 3.82 -5.17
N PHE A 172 -9.26 3.82 -4.26
CA PHE A 172 -9.17 2.75 -3.27
C PHE A 172 -10.19 2.94 -2.13
N VAL A 173 -10.71 1.82 -1.66
CA VAL A 173 -11.35 1.64 -0.36
C VAL A 173 -10.59 0.53 0.35
N MET A 174 -10.35 0.71 1.64
CA MET A 174 -9.66 -0.27 2.45
C MET A 174 -10.68 -1.09 3.24
N GLU A 175 -10.52 -2.40 3.21
CA GLU A 175 -11.34 -3.34 3.96
C GLU A 175 -10.48 -4.11 4.96
N VAL A 176 -11.07 -4.49 6.09
CA VAL A 176 -10.41 -5.34 7.09
C VAL A 176 -10.28 -6.76 6.52
N MET A 177 -9.09 -7.32 6.60
CA MET A 177 -8.84 -8.73 6.33
C MET A 177 -9.03 -9.54 7.62
N GLN A 178 -9.51 -10.79 7.52
CA GLN A 178 -9.49 -11.69 8.67
C GLN A 178 -8.03 -11.83 9.16
N PRO A 179 -7.76 -11.75 10.48
CA PRO A 179 -6.41 -11.79 10.99
C PRO A 179 -5.70 -13.06 10.56
N LYS A 180 -4.57 -12.94 9.84
CA LYS A 180 -3.70 -14.08 9.57
C LYS A 180 -3.25 -14.68 10.90
N ALA A 181 -3.39 -15.99 11.09
CA ALA A 181 -2.95 -16.67 12.30
C ALA A 181 -1.46 -16.37 12.55
N ARG A 182 -1.16 -15.54 13.56
CA ARG A 182 0.21 -15.15 13.88
C ARG A 182 0.89 -16.30 14.59
N ALA A 183 2.03 -16.77 14.08
CA ALA A 183 2.85 -17.73 14.80
C ALA A 183 3.14 -17.18 16.22
N PRO A 184 3.06 -18.02 17.27
CA PRO A 184 3.30 -17.58 18.64
C PRO A 184 4.67 -16.92 18.73
N ARG A 185 4.74 -15.79 19.43
CA ARG A 185 5.99 -15.03 19.64
C ARG A 185 7.07 -16.01 20.10
N PRO A 186 8.22 -16.12 19.40
CA PRO A 186 9.35 -16.86 19.94
C PRO A 186 9.67 -16.29 21.32
N LYS A 187 9.67 -17.12 22.37
CA LYS A 187 10.13 -16.69 23.68
C LYS A 187 11.57 -16.22 23.49
N LEU A 188 11.82 -14.93 23.74
CA LEU A 188 13.16 -14.37 23.67
C LEU A 188 13.97 -15.01 24.81
N GLY A 189 14.60 -16.14 24.54
CA GLY A 189 15.56 -16.73 25.47
C GLY A 189 16.68 -15.72 25.70
N ARG A 190 17.12 -15.59 26.96
CA ARG A 190 18.26 -14.75 27.32
C ARG A 190 19.44 -15.14 26.41
N PRO A 191 20.13 -14.18 25.75
CA PRO A 191 21.30 -14.50 24.94
C PRO A 191 22.27 -15.35 25.78
N ARG A 192 22.71 -16.50 25.24
CA ARG A 192 23.72 -17.33 25.92
C ARG A 192 24.96 -16.46 26.15
N LYS A 193 25.35 -16.26 27.43
CA LYS A 193 26.61 -15.61 27.78
C LYS A 193 27.73 -16.40 27.10
N LYS A 194 28.56 -15.72 26.31
CA LYS A 194 29.82 -16.30 25.83
C LYS A 194 30.71 -16.51 27.07
N SER A 195 30.97 -17.75 27.44
CA SER A 195 32.02 -18.09 28.40
C SER A 195 33.36 -17.83 27.73
N HIS A 196 34.06 -16.77 28.15
CA HIS A 196 35.49 -16.63 27.86
C HIS A 196 36.23 -17.71 28.64
N ALA A 197 36.69 -18.75 27.94
CA ALA A 197 37.72 -19.63 28.46
C ALA A 197 39.02 -18.82 28.46
N PHE A 198 39.52 -18.52 29.66
CA PHE A 198 40.92 -18.14 29.84
C PHE A 198 41.74 -19.40 29.56
N HIS A 199 42.65 -19.32 28.60
CA HIS A 199 43.75 -20.27 28.48
C HIS A 199 44.94 -19.67 29.21
N ASP A 200 45.36 -20.36 30.27
CA ASP A 200 46.70 -20.22 30.87
C ASP A 200 47.77 -20.81 29.95
#